data_AF-A0A946EEP4-F1
#
_entry.id   AF-A0A946EEP4-F1
#
_cell.length_a   1.000
_cell.length_b   1.000
_cell.length_c   1.000
_cell.angle_alpha   90.00
_cell.angle_beta   90.00
_cell.angle_gamma   90.00
#
_symmetry.space_group_name_H-M   'P 1'
#
loop_
_entity.id
_entity.type
_entity.pdbx_description
1 polymer ?
#
loop_
_entity_poly.entity_id
_entity_poly.type
_entity_poly.pdbx_seq_one_letter_code
_entity_poly.pdbx_strand_id
1 'polypeptide(L)'
;FNEMVRTGELSAPVVIGRDHLDSGSVASPNRETESMKDGSDAVSDWPLLNALLNTASGATWVSLHHGGGVGMGFSQHSGMVICCDGTEDAYRRIERVLWNDPATGVMRHADAGYEIAIDCAKEQGLKLPSILGN
;
A
#
# COMPACT_ATOMS: atom_id res chain seq x y z
N PHE A 1 15.13 10.13 -5.11
CA PHE A 1 15.99 9.47 -4.11
C PHE A 1 16.93 8.43 -4.72
N ASN A 2 16.46 7.39 -5.42
CA ASN A 2 17.38 6.41 -6.03
C ASN A 2 18.44 7.04 -6.95
N GLU A 3 18.04 8.02 -7.77
CA GLU A 3 18.96 8.79 -8.62
C GLU A 3 20.01 9.56 -7.80
N MET A 4 19.61 10.20 -6.70
CA MET A 4 20.52 10.95 -5.84
C MET A 4 21.56 10.03 -5.17
N VAL A 5 21.18 8.78 -4.86
CA VAL A 5 22.12 7.76 -4.37
C VAL A 5 23.08 7.35 -5.50
N ARG A 6 22.56 7.16 -6.72
CA ARG A 6 23.36 6.81 -7.91
C ARG A 6 24.39 7.88 -8.27
N THR A 7 24.02 9.15 -8.17
CA THR A 7 24.89 10.30 -8.51
C THR A 7 25.83 10.70 -7.35
N GLY A 8 25.63 10.15 -6.16
CA GLY A 8 26.40 10.49 -4.96
C GLY A 8 25.97 11.81 -4.28
N GLU A 9 24.85 12.41 -4.69
CA GLU A 9 24.24 13.53 -3.94
C GLU A 9 23.81 13.06 -2.53
N LEU A 10 23.28 11.85 -2.43
CA LEU A 10 23.13 11.14 -1.16
C LEU A 10 24.32 10.18 -0.98
N SER A 11 24.98 10.26 0.17
CA SER A 11 26.23 9.53 0.45
C SER A 11 26.06 8.03 0.68
N ALA A 12 24.83 7.55 0.85
CA ALA A 12 24.51 6.16 1.12
C ALA A 12 23.07 5.83 0.65
N PRO A 13 22.74 4.53 0.49
CA PRO A 13 21.37 4.09 0.24
C PRO A 13 20.37 4.62 1.26
N VAL A 14 19.14 4.86 0.80
CA VAL A 14 18.03 5.31 1.65
C VAL A 14 16.89 4.31 1.62
N VAL A 15 16.23 4.11 2.76
CA VAL A 15 15.04 3.26 2.85
C VAL A 15 13.78 4.13 2.80
N ILE A 16 12.82 3.73 1.98
CA ILE A 16 11.48 4.32 1.93
C ILE A 16 10.51 3.30 2.49
N GLY A 17 9.75 3.71 3.50
CA GLY A 17 8.71 2.89 4.09
C GLY A 17 7.59 3.76 4.63
N ARG A 18 6.72 3.13 5.41
CA ARG A 18 5.58 3.77 6.07
C ARG A 18 5.22 3.00 7.33
N ASP A 19 4.34 3.60 8.15
CA ASP A 19 3.60 2.82 9.15
C ASP A 19 2.67 1.81 8.45
N HIS A 20 2.17 0.85 9.22
CA HIS A 20 1.13 -0.08 8.79
C HIS A 20 -0.25 0.60 8.71
N LEU A 21 -0.40 1.79 9.29
CA LEU A 21 -1.54 2.68 9.12
C LEU A 21 -1.44 3.42 7.78
N ASP A 22 -1.97 2.81 6.73
CA ASP A 22 -2.11 3.44 5.42
C ASP A 22 -3.35 2.92 4.68
N SER A 23 -3.78 3.67 3.68
CA SER A 23 -5.04 3.52 2.94
C SER A 23 -5.35 2.09 2.45
N GLY A 24 -4.34 1.29 2.08
CA GLY A 24 -4.53 -0.08 1.58
C GLY A 24 -4.05 -1.17 2.53
N SER A 25 -3.46 -0.81 3.68
CA SER A 25 -2.59 -1.74 4.42
C SER A 25 -3.13 -2.15 5.78
N VAL A 26 -4.38 -1.82 6.13
CA VAL A 26 -4.95 -2.14 7.44
C VAL A 26 -6.45 -2.41 7.36
N ALA A 27 -6.88 -3.41 8.12
CA ALA A 27 -8.27 -3.64 8.53
C ALA A 27 -8.31 -3.55 10.06
N SER A 28 -9.09 -2.60 10.58
CA SER A 28 -9.13 -2.20 11.99
C SER A 28 -10.46 -1.50 12.29
N PRO A 29 -11.53 -2.27 12.60
CA PRO A 29 -12.90 -1.75 12.71
C PRO A 29 -13.14 -0.70 13.80
N ASN A 30 -12.20 -0.55 14.74
CA ASN A 30 -12.28 0.42 15.83
C ASN A 30 -11.32 1.62 15.62
N ARG A 31 -10.72 1.74 14.42
CA ARG A 31 -9.85 2.85 14.01
C ARG A 31 -9.93 3.09 12.49
N GLU A 32 -9.01 2.52 11.72
CA GLU A 32 -8.79 2.93 10.32
C GLU A 32 -9.90 2.54 9.36
N THR A 33 -10.63 1.48 9.69
CA THR A 33 -11.75 0.99 8.88
C THR A 33 -13.06 1.06 9.65
N GLU A 34 -13.13 1.90 10.68
CA GLU A 34 -14.37 2.16 11.42
C GLU A 34 -15.38 2.88 10.53
N SER A 35 -16.59 2.34 10.45
CA SER A 35 -17.72 2.92 9.74
C SER A 35 -17.43 3.16 8.24
N MET A 36 -16.91 2.14 7.57
CA MET A 36 -16.79 2.18 6.10
C MET A 36 -18.18 2.39 5.48
N LYS A 37 -18.25 3.16 4.40
CA LYS A 37 -19.51 3.55 3.73
C LYS A 37 -20.42 2.36 3.39
N ASP A 38 -19.84 1.22 3.07
CA ASP A 38 -20.50 -0.02 2.68
C ASP A 38 -20.60 -1.06 3.83
N GLY A 39 -20.10 -0.74 5.02
CA GLY A 39 -20.04 -1.65 6.17
C GLY A 39 -18.95 -2.72 6.09
N SER A 40 -17.96 -2.58 5.19
CA SER A 40 -16.85 -3.53 5.02
C SER A 40 -15.76 -3.46 6.10
N ASP A 41 -16.06 -2.86 7.25
CA ASP A 41 -15.13 -2.53 8.33
C ASP A 41 -14.16 -3.67 8.69
N ALA A 42 -14.69 -4.89 8.81
CA ALA A 42 -13.96 -6.08 9.28
C ALA A 42 -13.32 -6.93 8.17
N VAL A 43 -13.43 -6.52 6.90
CA VAL A 43 -12.84 -7.27 5.78
C VAL A 43 -11.32 -7.12 5.80
N SER A 44 -10.62 -8.21 6.14
CA SER A 44 -9.15 -8.23 6.27
C SER A 44 -8.40 -8.79 5.06
N ASP A 45 -9.08 -9.05 3.94
CA ASP A 45 -8.43 -9.47 2.69
C ASP A 45 -7.46 -8.40 2.18
N TRP A 46 -7.81 -7.13 2.30
CA TRP A 46 -7.05 -5.99 1.78
C TRP A 46 -5.60 -5.88 2.30
N PRO A 47 -5.33 -5.86 3.62
CA PRO A 47 -3.95 -5.82 4.13
C PRO A 47 -3.14 -7.06 3.72
N LEU A 48 -3.78 -8.23 3.60
CA LEU A 48 -3.13 -9.46 3.13
C LEU A 48 -2.73 -9.34 1.65
N LEU A 49 -3.65 -8.86 0.80
CA LEU A 49 -3.37 -8.59 -0.62
C LEU A 49 -2.31 -7.50 -0.79
N ASN A 50 -2.32 -6.46 0.02
CA ASN A 50 -1.28 -5.43 0.01
C ASN A 50 0.11 -6.03 0.29
N ALA A 51 0.25 -6.91 1.28
CA ALA A 51 1.52 -7.60 1.55
C ALA A 51 1.95 -8.51 0.39
N LEU A 52 1.02 -9.31 -0.14
CA LEU A 52 1.30 -10.21 -1.27
C LEU A 52 1.73 -9.40 -2.51
N LEU A 53 1.05 -8.29 -2.80
CA LEU A 53 1.37 -7.45 -3.94
C LEU A 53 2.69 -6.70 -3.76
N ASN A 54 3.01 -6.21 -2.57
CA ASN A 54 4.32 -5.61 -2.27
C ASN A 54 5.45 -6.64 -2.43
N THR A 55 5.22 -7.88 -1.99
CA THR A 55 6.16 -8.99 -2.20
C THR A 55 6.38 -9.25 -3.69
N ALA A 56 5.30 -9.35 -4.47
CA ALA A 56 5.37 -9.54 -5.92
C ALA A 56 5.98 -8.35 -6.68
N SER A 57 5.78 -7.13 -6.17
CA SER A 57 6.27 -5.89 -6.79
C SER A 57 7.78 -5.69 -6.59
N GLY A 58 8.33 -6.28 -5.51
CA GLY A 58 9.76 -6.29 -5.22
C GLY A 58 10.17 -5.36 -4.08
N ALA A 59 9.33 -5.17 -3.06
CA ALA A 59 9.75 -4.50 -1.82
C ALA A 59 10.96 -5.23 -1.20
N THR A 60 11.82 -4.50 -0.48
CA THR A 60 13.02 -5.08 0.16
C THR A 60 12.64 -5.95 1.34
N TRP A 61 11.64 -5.54 2.13
CA TRP A 61 10.97 -6.42 3.07
C TRP A 61 9.48 -6.07 3.18
N VAL A 62 8.71 -7.09 3.55
CA VAL A 62 7.27 -7.02 3.75
C VAL A 62 6.95 -7.70 5.08
N SER A 63 5.99 -7.15 5.81
CA SER A 63 5.51 -7.68 7.08
C SER A 63 4.00 -7.82 7.07
N LEU A 64 3.49 -8.88 7.72
CA LEU A 64 2.09 -9.07 8.03
C LEU A 64 1.95 -9.26 9.53
N HIS A 65 1.25 -8.35 10.19
CA HIS A 65 1.14 -8.29 11.64
C HIS A 65 -0.33 -8.27 12.07
N HIS A 66 -0.53 -8.58 13.34
CA HIS A 66 -1.84 -8.63 13.99
C HIS A 66 -1.84 -7.77 15.26
N GLY A 67 -2.94 -7.03 15.47
CA GLY A 67 -3.27 -6.35 16.73
C GLY A 67 -2.42 -5.11 17.05
N GLY A 68 -1.72 -4.54 16.08
CA GLY A 68 -1.04 -3.26 16.26
C GLY A 68 -2.05 -2.14 16.50
N GLY A 69 -1.72 -1.24 17.41
CA GLY A 69 -2.55 -0.10 17.80
C GLY A 69 -3.73 -0.45 18.72
N VAL A 70 -4.56 -1.42 18.34
CA VAL A 70 -5.85 -1.74 19.01
C VAL A 70 -5.85 -3.03 19.81
N GLY A 71 -4.73 -3.76 19.82
CA GLY A 71 -4.58 -4.99 20.59
C GLY A 71 -5.07 -6.25 19.88
N MET A 72 -4.83 -7.39 20.53
CA MET A 72 -5.15 -8.71 19.99
C MET A 72 -6.63 -8.84 19.64
N GLY A 73 -6.91 -9.42 18.47
CA GLY A 73 -8.26 -9.64 17.94
C GLY A 73 -8.82 -8.48 17.10
N PHE A 74 -8.21 -7.29 17.11
CA PHE A 74 -8.86 -6.08 16.60
C PHE A 74 -8.27 -5.48 15.31
N SER A 75 -7.10 -5.93 14.85
CA SER A 75 -6.55 -5.46 13.57
C SER A 75 -5.69 -6.50 12.85
N GLN A 76 -5.67 -6.41 11.53
CA GLN A 76 -4.72 -7.09 10.65
C GLN A 76 -4.14 -6.05 9.69
N HIS A 77 -2.82 -6.01 9.53
CA HIS A 77 -2.18 -4.95 8.76
C HIS A 77 -0.81 -5.33 8.23
N SER A 78 -0.42 -4.71 7.12
CA SER A 78 0.81 -4.97 6.39
C SER A 78 1.75 -3.76 6.35
N GLY A 79 3.04 -4.06 6.37
CA GLY A 79 4.11 -3.08 6.21
C GLY A 79 4.96 -3.45 5.01
N MET A 80 5.56 -2.43 4.42
CA MET A 80 6.50 -2.57 3.31
C MET A 80 7.62 -1.56 3.49
N VAL A 81 8.81 -1.93 3.03
CA VAL A 81 9.93 -0.99 2.89
C VAL A 81 10.72 -1.36 1.64
N ILE A 82 11.20 -0.34 0.93
CA ILE A 82 12.03 -0.49 -0.25
C ILE A 82 13.31 0.34 -0.13
N CYS A 83 14.44 -0.30 -0.44
CA CYS A 83 15.75 0.33 -0.45
C CYS A 83 16.02 0.98 -1.81
N CYS A 84 16.41 2.25 -1.77
CA CYS A 84 16.98 3.00 -2.89
C CYS A 84 18.50 2.90 -2.80
N ASP A 85 19.11 1.93 -3.48
CA ASP A 85 20.55 1.67 -3.46
C ASP A 85 21.30 2.25 -4.68
N GLY A 86 20.61 3.00 -5.54
CA GLY A 86 21.17 3.62 -6.74
C GLY A 86 21.25 2.68 -7.96
N THR A 87 20.83 1.41 -7.83
CA THR A 87 20.85 0.46 -8.94
C THR A 87 19.63 0.61 -9.85
N GLU A 88 19.79 0.21 -11.13
CA GLU A 88 18.70 0.06 -12.08
C GLU A 88 17.67 -0.99 -11.65
N ASP A 89 18.11 -2.01 -10.90
CA ASP A 89 17.20 -3.01 -10.35
C ASP A 89 16.30 -2.43 -9.25
N ALA A 90 16.86 -1.61 -8.35
CA ALA A 90 16.07 -0.84 -7.41
C ALA A 90 15.11 0.12 -8.12
N TYR A 91 15.54 0.80 -9.20
CA TYR A 91 14.66 1.70 -9.97
C TYR A 91 13.37 0.99 -10.44
N ARG A 92 13.50 -0.18 -11.09
CA ARG A 92 12.36 -0.97 -11.56
C ARG A 92 11.45 -1.46 -10.43
N ARG A 93 12.03 -1.83 -9.28
CA ARG A 93 11.27 -2.27 -8.11
C ARG A 93 10.51 -1.10 -7.49
N ILE A 94 11.17 0.05 -7.31
CA ILE A 94 10.60 1.28 -6.75
C ILE A 94 9.41 1.74 -7.58
N GLU A 95 9.52 1.75 -8.91
CA GLU A 95 8.43 2.14 -9.81
C GLU A 95 7.17 1.30 -9.58
N ARG A 96 7.29 -0.03 -9.47
CA ARG A 96 6.14 -0.90 -9.23
C ARG A 96 5.63 -0.81 -7.81
N VAL A 97 6.53 -0.82 -6.84
CA VAL A 97 6.20 -0.89 -5.42
C VAL A 97 5.52 0.39 -4.95
N LEU A 98 6.07 1.56 -5.28
CA LEU A 98 5.49 2.85 -4.91
C LEU A 98 4.29 3.25 -5.76
N TRP A 99 4.01 2.51 -6.85
CA TRP A 99 2.74 2.57 -7.56
C TRP A 99 1.69 1.68 -6.89
N ASN A 100 2.00 0.38 -6.77
CA ASN A 100 1.04 -0.64 -6.34
C ASN A 100 0.61 -0.47 -4.88
N ASP A 101 1.52 -0.11 -3.98
CA ASP A 101 1.21 0.02 -2.55
C ASP A 101 0.08 1.03 -2.27
N PRO A 102 0.21 2.32 -2.64
CA PRO A 102 -0.90 3.28 -2.48
C PRO A 102 -2.08 2.98 -3.42
N ALA A 103 -1.85 2.42 -4.61
CA ALA A 103 -2.94 2.03 -5.52
C ALA A 103 -3.88 0.98 -4.90
N THR A 104 -3.38 0.09 -4.03
CA THR A 104 -4.28 -0.81 -3.29
C THR A 104 -5.21 -0.09 -2.33
N GLY A 105 -4.78 1.04 -1.78
CA GLY A 105 -5.63 1.88 -0.93
C GLY A 105 -6.72 2.61 -1.71
N VAL A 106 -6.37 3.13 -2.89
CA VAL A 106 -7.36 3.69 -3.82
C VAL A 106 -8.35 2.63 -4.27
N MET A 107 -7.87 1.44 -4.66
CA MET A 107 -8.70 0.27 -5.01
C MET A 107 -9.69 -0.06 -3.88
N ARG A 108 -9.19 -0.24 -2.65
CA ARG A 108 -10.01 -0.60 -1.48
C ARG A 108 -11.13 0.40 -1.22
N HIS A 109 -10.83 1.69 -1.26
CA HIS A 109 -11.84 2.73 -0.99
C HIS A 109 -12.77 2.96 -2.18
N ALA A 110 -12.31 2.73 -3.41
CA ALA A 110 -13.18 2.74 -4.58
C ALA A 110 -14.18 1.56 -4.53
N ASP A 111 -13.73 0.37 -4.09
CA ASP A 111 -14.57 -0.81 -3.88
C ASP A 111 -15.66 -0.56 -2.83
N ALA A 112 -15.29 0.09 -1.72
CA ALA A 112 -16.25 0.55 -0.69
C ALA A 112 -17.16 1.72 -1.15
N GLY A 113 -17.04 2.17 -2.40
CA GLY A 113 -17.94 3.15 -3.00
C GLY A 113 -17.64 4.61 -2.68
N TYR A 114 -16.43 4.96 -2.25
CA TYR A 114 -16.04 6.37 -2.05
C TYR A 114 -15.75 7.05 -3.38
N GLU A 115 -16.53 8.09 -3.71
CA GLU A 115 -16.45 8.80 -5.00
C GLU A 115 -15.06 9.39 -5.25
N ILE A 116 -14.43 9.96 -4.22
CA ILE A 116 -13.08 10.52 -4.31
C ILE A 116 -12.02 9.47 -4.69
N ALA A 117 -12.20 8.22 -4.27
CA ALA A 117 -11.28 7.13 -4.59
C ALA A 117 -11.53 6.62 -6.01
N ILE A 118 -12.80 6.57 -6.44
CA ILE A 118 -13.17 6.26 -7.83
C ILE A 118 -12.59 7.31 -8.79
N ASP A 119 -12.67 8.59 -8.43
CA ASP A 119 -12.12 9.68 -9.25
C ASP A 119 -10.59 9.60 -9.31
N CYS A 120 -9.93 9.39 -8.17
CA CYS A 120 -8.49 9.14 -8.15
C CYS A 120 -8.09 7.93 -9.02
N ALA A 121 -8.85 6.84 -8.96
CA ALA A 121 -8.60 5.65 -9.78
C ALA A 121 -8.68 5.96 -11.29
N LYS A 122 -9.64 6.78 -11.71
CA LYS A 122 -9.76 7.23 -13.11
C LYS A 122 -8.60 8.15 -13.50
N GLU A 123 -8.28 9.13 -12.66
CA GLU A 123 -7.21 10.11 -12.90
C GLU A 123 -5.84 9.44 -13.04
N GLN A 124 -5.56 8.43 -12.20
CA GLN A 124 -4.32 7.68 -12.22
C GLN A 124 -4.36 6.49 -13.20
N GLY A 125 -5.48 6.23 -13.88
CA GLY A 125 -5.59 5.13 -14.84
C GLY A 125 -5.43 3.74 -14.20
N LEU A 126 -5.94 3.55 -12.98
CA LEU A 126 -5.98 2.24 -12.33
C LEU A 126 -6.87 1.28 -13.12
N LYS A 127 -6.53 -0.01 -13.06
CA LYS A 127 -7.32 -1.10 -13.64
C LYS A 127 -8.15 -1.74 -12.56
N LEU A 128 -9.44 -1.39 -12.52
CA LEU A 128 -10.39 -1.87 -11.54
C LEU A 128 -11.57 -2.53 -12.27
N PRO A 129 -11.47 -3.82 -12.66
CA PRO A 129 -12.40 -4.44 -13.61
C PRO A 129 -13.88 -4.38 -13.19
N SER A 130 -14.16 -4.53 -11.89
CA SER A 130 -15.53 -4.48 -11.34
C SER A 130 -16.09 -3.07 -11.18
N ILE A 131 -15.25 -2.03 -11.20
CA ILE A 131 -15.61 -0.64 -10.90
C ILE A 131 -15.54 0.24 -12.16
N LEU A 132 -14.46 0.13 -12.92
CA LEU A 132 -14.16 0.96 -14.09
C LEU A 132 -14.32 0.21 -15.42
N GLY A 133 -14.41 -1.13 -15.40
CA GLY A 133 -14.60 -1.96 -16.60
C GLY A 133 -13.38 -2.04 -17.52
N ASN A 134 -12.18 -1.72 -17.02
CA ASN A 134 -10.91 -1.68 -17.75
C ASN A 134 -9.87 -2.70 -17.24
#